data_AF-A0A7Y3LZL0-F1
#
_entry.id   AF-A0A7Y3LZL0-F1
#
_cell.length_a   1.000
_cell.length_b   1.000
_cell.length_c   1.000
_cell.angle_alpha   90.00
_cell.angle_beta   90.00
_cell.angle_gamma   90.00
#
_symmetry.space_group_name_H-M   'P 1'
#
loop_
_entity.id
_entity.type
_entity.pdbx_description
1 polymer ?
#
loop_
_entity_poly.entity_id
_entity_poly.type
_entity_poly.pdbx_seq_one_letter_code
_entity_poly.pdbx_strand_id
1 'polypeptide(L)'
;MDEPQPIKAARGVLPSAEEKPLMTREELCAAMPDHFRLTATYKAMKSGDLPSIRIGRRLFIPTAELRRLLRLDSSPNDDGTEVAAPVPPLKAPTAIQH
;
A
#
# COMPACT_ATOMS: atom_id res chain seq x y z
N MET A 1 -35.58 6.70 11.59
CA MET A 1 -34.63 7.46 10.76
C MET A 1 -33.35 6.67 10.79
N ASP A 2 -33.02 6.01 9.68
CA ASP A 2 -31.78 5.25 9.55
C ASP A 2 -30.66 6.27 9.36
N GLU A 3 -29.95 6.57 10.44
CA GLU A 3 -28.76 7.41 10.41
C GLU A 3 -27.67 6.60 9.69
N PRO A 4 -27.12 7.08 8.55
CA PRO A 4 -26.11 6.32 7.83
C PRO A 4 -24.87 6.22 8.71
N GLN A 5 -24.67 5.06 9.32
CA GLN A 5 -23.55 4.83 10.22
C GLN A 5 -22.25 5.07 9.44
N PRO A 6 -21.32 5.89 9.97
CA PRO A 6 -19.99 5.99 9.39
C PRO A 6 -19.40 4.59 9.45
N ILE A 7 -18.99 4.06 8.30
CA ILE A 7 -18.36 2.75 8.23
C ILE A 7 -17.22 2.75 9.24
N LYS A 8 -17.41 1.92 10.27
CA LYS A 8 -16.54 1.81 11.42
C LYS A 8 -15.28 1.14 10.90
N ALA A 9 -14.35 1.91 10.34
CA ALA A 9 -13.02 1.43 9.99
C ALA A 9 -12.45 0.85 11.28
N ALA A 10 -12.36 -0.48 11.34
CA ALA A 10 -11.75 -1.17 12.45
C ALA A 10 -10.37 -0.52 12.65
N ARG A 11 -10.11 -0.01 13.86
CA ARG A 11 -8.87 0.71 14.20
C ARG A 11 -7.67 -0.03 13.62
N GLY A 12 -6.99 0.60 12.65
CA GLY A 12 -5.67 0.19 12.18
C GLY A 12 -5.61 -0.78 11.00
N VAL A 13 -6.73 -1.11 10.33
CA VAL A 13 -6.70 -2.03 9.18
C VAL A 13 -7.32 -1.39 7.94
N LEU A 14 -6.55 -1.33 6.83
CA LEU A 14 -7.12 -0.95 5.54
C LEU A 14 -8.09 -2.03 5.05
N PRO A 15 -9.24 -1.65 4.47
CA PRO A 15 -10.16 -2.61 3.86
C PRO A 15 -9.48 -3.38 2.72
N SER A 16 -9.98 -4.57 2.41
CA SER A 16 -9.49 -5.35 1.27
C SER A 16 -9.91 -4.66 -0.03
N ALA A 17 -9.09 -4.83 -1.08
CA ALA A 17 -9.38 -4.24 -2.39
C ALA A 17 -10.69 -4.76 -3.00
N GLU A 18 -11.09 -5.99 -2.66
CA GLU A 18 -12.34 -6.61 -3.12
C GLU A 18 -13.58 -6.01 -2.43
N GLU A 19 -13.44 -5.65 -1.15
CA GLU A 19 -14.52 -5.04 -0.37
C GLU A 19 -14.73 -3.58 -0.74
N LYS A 20 -13.63 -2.84 -0.91
CA LYS A 20 -13.65 -1.42 -1.23
C LYS A 20 -12.49 -1.08 -2.16
N PRO A 21 -12.67 -1.18 -3.49
CA PRO A 21 -11.58 -1.00 -4.44
C PRO A 21 -11.08 0.45 -4.49
N LEU A 22 -11.94 1.41 -4.16
CA LEU A 22 -11.64 2.83 -4.15
C LEU A 22 -12.00 3.44 -2.80
N MET A 23 -11.08 4.23 -2.25
CA MET A 23 -11.35 5.04 -1.06
C MET A 23 -11.05 6.51 -1.31
N THR A 24 -11.67 7.39 -0.53
CA THR A 24 -11.33 8.81 -0.56
C THR A 24 -10.18 9.07 0.41
N ARG A 25 -9.58 10.25 0.30
CA ARG A 25 -8.59 10.75 1.26
C ARG A 25 -9.09 10.71 2.72
N GLU A 26 -10.36 11.04 2.93
CA GLU A 26 -10.97 11.11 4.26
C GLU A 26 -11.04 9.72 4.89
N GLU A 27 -11.45 8.74 4.09
CA GLU A 27 -11.52 7.34 4.47
C GLU A 27 -10.13 6.76 4.80
N LEU A 28 -9.12 7.08 3.99
CA LEU A 28 -7.74 6.68 4.30
C LEU A 28 -7.26 7.27 5.63
N CYS A 29 -7.52 8.56 5.85
CA CYS A 29 -7.13 9.24 7.09
C CYS A 29 -7.87 8.68 8.32
N ALA A 30 -9.11 8.20 8.14
CA ALA A 30 -9.89 7.54 9.18
C ALA A 30 -9.39 6.11 9.46
N ALA A 31 -8.97 5.38 8.43
CA ALA A 31 -8.43 4.02 8.57
C ALA A 31 -7.03 4.01 9.21
N MET A 32 -6.20 5.01 8.90
CA MET A 32 -4.80 5.13 9.34
C MET A 32 -4.49 6.53 9.92
N PRO A 33 -5.10 6.90 11.05
CA PRO A 33 -5.01 8.26 11.61
C PRO A 33 -3.61 8.62 12.13
N ASP A 34 -2.79 7.63 12.44
CA ASP A 34 -1.44 7.81 12.94
C ASP A 34 -0.44 8.12 11.81
N HIS A 35 -0.70 7.61 10.60
CA HIS A 35 0.21 7.68 9.46
C HIS A 35 -0.19 8.74 8.43
N PHE A 36 -1.49 8.97 8.24
CA PHE A 36 -1.99 9.88 7.21
C PHE A 36 -2.76 11.06 7.82
N ARG A 37 -2.48 12.27 7.30
CA ARG A 37 -3.17 13.52 7.66
C ARG A 37 -3.73 14.17 6.41
N LEU A 38 -4.96 14.69 6.46
CA LEU A 38 -5.71 15.21 5.31
C LEU A 38 -4.89 16.14 4.37
N THR A 39 -4.15 17.09 4.93
CA THR A 39 -3.37 18.05 4.15
C THR A 39 -2.15 17.39 3.48
N ALA A 40 -1.41 16.57 4.23
CA ALA A 40 -0.25 15.83 3.75
C ALA A 40 -0.65 14.81 2.67
N THR A 41 -1.72 14.04 2.92
CA THR A 41 -2.25 13.07 1.96
C THR A 41 -2.68 13.75 0.67
N TYR A 42 -3.38 14.89 0.73
CA TYR A 42 -3.77 15.63 -0.48
C TYR A 42 -2.55 16.11 -1.29
N LYS A 43 -1.50 16.60 -0.60
CA LYS A 43 -0.26 17.03 -1.25
C LYS A 43 0.48 15.85 -1.89
N ALA A 44 0.54 14.71 -1.22
CA ALA A 44 1.15 13.49 -1.74
C ALA A 44 0.42 12.97 -2.98
N MET A 45 -0.92 12.97 -2.97
CA MET A 45 -1.74 12.62 -4.14
C MET A 45 -1.49 13.57 -5.32
N LYS A 46 -1.40 14.88 -5.07
CA LYS A 46 -1.14 15.88 -6.11
C LYS A 46 0.28 15.78 -6.68
N SER A 47 1.24 15.36 -5.86
CA SER A 47 2.66 15.24 -6.25
C SER A 47 2.99 13.90 -6.89
N GLY A 48 2.07 12.93 -6.85
CA GLY A 48 2.27 11.57 -7.39
C GLY A 48 2.98 10.61 -6.43
N ASP A 49 3.26 11.04 -5.20
CA ASP A 49 3.84 10.20 -4.13
C ASP A 49 2.82 9.17 -3.63
N LEU A 50 1.54 9.54 -3.60
CA LEU A 50 0.44 8.64 -3.29
C LEU A 50 -0.35 8.28 -4.55
N PRO A 51 -0.62 6.99 -4.83
CA PRO A 51 -1.43 6.59 -5.98
C PRO A 51 -2.83 7.19 -5.86
N SER A 52 -3.25 7.89 -6.91
CA SER A 52 -4.58 8.46 -6.97
C SER A 52 -5.14 8.42 -8.38
N ILE A 53 -6.45 8.21 -8.47
CA ILE A 53 -7.21 8.26 -9.72
C ILE A 53 -8.28 9.33 -9.59
N ARG A 54 -8.55 10.03 -10.68
CA ARG A 54 -9.60 11.04 -10.73
C ARG A 54 -10.81 10.45 -11.46
N ILE A 55 -11.93 10.38 -10.76
CA ILE A 55 -13.21 9.95 -11.35
C ILE A 55 -14.15 11.15 -11.29
N GLY A 56 -14.42 11.72 -12.46
CA GLY A 56 -15.13 12.99 -12.60
C GLY A 56 -14.42 14.13 -11.87
N ARG A 57 -15.07 14.69 -10.85
CA ARG A 57 -14.57 15.85 -10.08
C ARG A 57 -13.88 15.45 -8.77
N ARG A 58 -13.85 14.16 -8.42
CA ARG A 58 -13.30 13.65 -7.16
C ARG A 58 -12.02 12.85 -7.39
N LEU A 59 -11.13 12.95 -6.41
CA LEU A 59 -9.91 12.15 -6.31
C LEU A 59 -10.16 10.95 -5.40
N PHE A 60 -9.80 9.78 -5.89
CA PHE A 60 -9.88 8.51 -5.19
C PHE A 60 -8.49 7.89 -5.11
N ILE A 61 -8.30 7.06 -4.10
CA ILE A 61 -7.10 6.29 -3.85
C ILE A 61 -7.46 4.84 -4.15
N PRO A 62 -6.82 4.19 -5.14
CA PRO A 62 -6.99 2.77 -5.38
C PRO A 62 -6.48 1.97 -4.19
N THR A 63 -7.37 1.23 -3.53
CA THR A 63 -7.04 0.47 -2.32
C THR A 63 -5.99 -0.61 -2.61
N ALA A 64 -6.10 -1.31 -3.74
CA ALA A 64 -5.13 -2.33 -4.15
C ALA A 64 -3.71 -1.76 -4.26
N GLU A 65 -3.55 -0.64 -4.97
CA GLU A 65 -2.24 -0.02 -5.18
C GLU A 65 -1.68 0.55 -3.88
N LEU A 66 -2.55 1.15 -3.05
CA LEU A 66 -2.16 1.63 -1.73
C LEU A 66 -1.65 0.48 -0.85
N ARG A 67 -2.33 -0.66 -0.82
CA ARG A 67 -1.90 -1.84 -0.04
C ARG A 67 -0.57 -2.38 -0.54
N ARG A 68 -0.33 -2.41 -1.84
CA ARG A 68 0.95 -2.81 -2.44
C ARG A 68 2.08 -1.88 -2.03
N LEU A 69 1.86 -0.57 -2.12
CA LEU A 69 2.84 0.45 -1.69
C LEU A 69 3.21 0.28 -0.21
N LEU A 70 2.21 0.02 0.64
CA LEU A 70 2.40 -0.22 2.07
C LEU A 70 2.85 -1.65 2.42
N ARG A 71 3.05 -2.52 1.42
CA ARG A 71 3.40 -3.95 1.60
C ARG A 71 2.43 -4.73 2.50
N LEU A 72 1.14 -4.39 2.43
CA LEU A 72 0.05 -5.03 3.20
C LEU A 72 -0.62 -6.19 2.43
N ASP A 73 -0.11 -6.51 1.25
CA ASP A 73 -0.57 -7.63 0.42
C ASP A 73 0.21 -8.93 0.70
N SER A 74 1.21 -8.89 1.59
CA SER A 74 1.92 -10.08 2.05
C SER A 74 0.96 -10.97 2.83
N SER A 75 0.53 -12.04 2.17
CA SER A 75 -0.12 -13.18 2.80
C SER A 75 0.72 -13.64 4.00
N PRO A 76 0.12 -13.97 5.17
CA PRO A 76 0.86 -14.41 6.36
C PRO A 76 1.57 -15.78 6.22
N ASN A 77 1.69 -16.30 5.00
CA ASN A 77 2.48 -17.49 4.67
C ASN A 77 3.87 -17.17 4.11
N ASP A 78 4.28 -15.90 4.07
CA ASP A 78 5.68 -15.55 3.80
C ASP A 78 6.50 -15.72 5.09
N ASP A 79 6.76 -16.99 5.41
CA ASP A 79 7.77 -17.42 6.37
C ASP A 79 9.13 -16.91 5.89
N GLY A 80 9.63 -15.88 6.59
CA GLY A 80 11.00 -15.37 6.59
C GLY A 80 11.92 -15.76 5.41
N THR A 81 11.76 -15.13 4.25
CA THR A 81 12.90 -15.01 3.32
C THR A 81 13.37 -13.56 3.29
N GLU A 82 14.33 -13.30 4.18
CA GLU A 82 15.41 -12.36 3.97
C GLU A 82 15.74 -12.20 2.47
N VAL A 83 15.40 -11.05 1.89
CA VAL A 83 16.08 -10.55 0.68
C VAL A 83 16.89 -9.33 1.06
N ALA A 84 17.76 -9.52 2.04
CA ALA A 84 18.84 -8.62 2.41
C ALA A 84 20.20 -9.35 2.28
N ALA A 85 20.64 -9.57 1.04
CA ALA A 85 22.03 -9.84 0.56
C ALA A 85 22.70 -11.18 0.99
N PRO A 86 23.61 -11.79 0.18
CA PRO A 86 24.50 -11.16 -0.81
C PRO A 86 24.45 -11.78 -2.22
N VAL A 87 24.79 -10.97 -3.21
CA VAL A 87 25.18 -11.45 -4.54
C VAL A 87 26.30 -12.50 -4.39
N PRO A 88 26.18 -13.69 -5.01
CA PRO A 88 27.29 -14.63 -5.03
C PRO A 88 28.42 -14.06 -5.90
N PRO A 89 29.70 -14.13 -5.50
CA PRO A 89 30.79 -13.93 -6.45
C PRO A 89 30.74 -15.05 -7.49
N LEU A 90 30.16 -14.73 -8.64
CA LEU A 90 30.24 -15.55 -9.84
C LEU A 90 31.71 -15.55 -10.30
N LYS A 91 32.45 -16.63 -10.01
CA LYS A 91 33.39 -17.31 -10.93
C LYS A 91 34.21 -18.38 -10.20
N ALA A 92 33.89 -19.64 -10.49
CA ALA A 92 34.89 -20.63 -10.86
C ALA A 92 34.25 -21.59 -11.86
N PRO A 93 34.90 -21.85 -13.00
CA PRO A 93 35.36 -23.22 -13.18
C PRO A 93 36.86 -23.33 -13.48
N THR A 94 37.34 -24.50 -13.10
CA THR A 94 38.70 -25.04 -13.12
C THR A 94 39.35 -25.14 -14.51
N ALA A 95 40.68 -25.25 -14.47
CA ALA A 95 41.62 -25.87 -15.42
C ALA A 95 41.94 -25.18 -16.77
N ILE A 96 43.22 -24.79 -16.93
CA ILE A 96 44.06 -25.09 -18.11
C ILE A 96 45.49 -25.39 -17.59
N GLN A 97 46.02 -26.52 -18.07
CA GLN A 97 47.36 -27.07 -17.86
C GLN A 97 48.46 -26.21 -18.49
N HIS A 98 49.68 -26.29 -17.94
CA HIS A 98 50.91 -26.23 -18.73
C HIS A 98 52.04 -27.02 -18.05
#